data_AF-A0A7K1ZM52-F1
#
_entry.id   AF-A0A7K1ZM52-F1
#
_cell.length_a   1.000
_cell.length_b   1.000
_cell.length_c   1.000
_cell.angle_alpha   90.00
_cell.angle_beta   90.00
_cell.angle_gamma   90.00
#
_symmetry.space_group_name_H-M   'P 1'
#
loop_
_entity.id
_entity.type
_entity.pdbx_description
1 polymer ?
#
loop_
_entity_poly.entity_id
_entity_poly.type
_entity_poly.pdbx_seq_one_letter_code
_entity_poly.pdbx_strand_id
1 'polypeptide(L)'
;MVENEIQYLPWQQFRQMVPPILGLEVRRLSRHITDADPSSETRNQLVKTRFELRRFIACVEKADEEERGSCGAFLDAALLNVAAISDRPEMDYVIDRLRYVRDRIPYVY
;
A
#
# COMPACT_ATOMS: atom_id res chain seq x y z
N MET A 1 -6.61 -28.05 -6.11
CA MET A 1 -5.88 -26.77 -6.04
C MET A 1 -6.16 -26.08 -7.36
N VAL A 2 -6.91 -24.99 -7.36
CA VAL A 2 -7.21 -24.25 -8.59
C VAL A 2 -5.91 -23.56 -8.99
N GLU A 3 -5.35 -23.91 -10.14
CA GLU A 3 -4.27 -23.16 -10.76
C GLU A 3 -4.75 -21.71 -10.94
N ASN A 4 -4.28 -20.81 -10.09
CA ASN A 4 -4.48 -19.39 -10.32
C ASN A 4 -3.68 -19.04 -11.58
N GLU A 5 -4.34 -19.04 -12.74
CA GLU A 5 -3.80 -18.45 -13.95
C GLU A 5 -3.22 -17.08 -13.59
N ILE A 6 -1.92 -16.90 -13.85
CA ILE A 6 -1.25 -15.63 -13.62
C ILE A 6 -1.88 -14.64 -14.61
N GLN A 7 -2.86 -13.87 -14.13
CA GLN A 7 -3.45 -12.79 -14.90
C GLN A 7 -2.46 -11.62 -14.90
N TYR A 8 -1.68 -11.54 -15.97
CA TYR A 8 -0.88 -10.37 -16.28
C TYR A 8 -1.80 -9.16 -16.47
N LEU A 9 -1.42 -8.02 -15.91
CA LEU A 9 -2.21 -6.80 -15.94
C LEU A 9 -1.44 -5.71 -16.69
N PRO A 10 -2.04 -4.97 -17.65
CA PRO A 10 -1.39 -3.83 -18.27
C PRO A 10 -1.08 -2.72 -17.25
N TRP A 11 0.08 -2.06 -17.36
CA TRP A 11 0.46 -0.93 -16.49
C TRP A 11 -0.63 0.15 -16.39
N GLN A 12 -1.28 0.48 -17.50
CA GLN A 12 -2.37 1.46 -17.52
C GLN A 12 -3.56 1.05 -16.63
N GLN A 13 -3.94 -0.23 -16.64
CA GLN A 13 -5.03 -0.72 -15.79
C GLN A 13 -4.62 -0.72 -14.31
N PHE A 14 -3.39 -1.14 -14.00
CA PHE A 14 -2.84 -1.04 -12.66
C PHE A 14 -2.89 0.40 -12.12
N ARG A 15 -2.47 1.38 -12.94
CA ARG A 15 -2.52 2.82 -12.61
C ARG A 15 -3.92 3.35 -12.35
N GLN A 16 -4.94 2.80 -13.00
CA GLN A 16 -6.33 3.21 -12.79
C GLN A 16 -6.94 2.58 -11.53
N MET A 17 -6.55 1.35 -11.20
CA MET A 17 -7.16 0.59 -10.11
C MET A 17 -6.51 0.87 -8.75
N VAL A 18 -5.18 0.98 -8.70
CA VAL A 18 -4.42 0.97 -7.44
C VAL A 18 -4.58 2.24 -6.61
N PRO A 19 -4.51 3.46 -7.18
CA PRO A 19 -4.72 4.70 -6.43
C PRO A 19 -6.04 4.74 -5.64
N PRO A 20 -7.23 4.44 -6.21
CA PRO A 20 -8.46 4.44 -5.43
C PRO A 20 -8.52 3.34 -4.36
N ILE A 21 -7.95 2.14 -4.61
CA ILE A 21 -7.86 1.06 -3.60
C ILE A 21 -7.03 1.53 -2.41
N LEU A 22 -5.82 2.01 -2.65
CA LEU A 22 -4.93 2.46 -1.57
C LEU A 22 -5.37 3.78 -0.95
N GLY A 23 -6.10 4.61 -1.69
CA GLY A 23 -6.73 5.82 -1.17
C GLY A 23 -7.78 5.54 -0.09
N LEU A 24 -8.43 4.37 -0.10
CA LEU A 24 -9.28 3.93 1.00
C LEU A 24 -8.46 3.62 2.25
N GLU A 25 -7.33 2.95 2.12
CA GLU A 25 -6.45 2.64 3.25
C GLU A 25 -5.76 3.88 3.81
N VAL A 26 -5.37 4.84 2.96
CA VAL A 26 -4.89 6.16 3.42
C VAL A 26 -5.94 6.89 4.28
N ARG A 27 -7.22 6.81 3.90
CA ARG A 27 -8.33 7.37 4.71
C ARG A 27 -8.55 6.60 6.00
N ARG A 28 -8.47 5.26 5.96
CA ARG A 28 -8.56 4.40 7.16
C ARG A 28 -7.44 4.72 8.15
N LEU A 29 -6.19 4.75 7.71
CA LEU A 29 -5.04 5.13 8.52
C LEU A 29 -5.21 6.54 9.11
N SER A 30 -5.76 7.48 8.35
CA SER A 30 -6.00 8.84 8.86
C SER A 30 -6.98 8.87 10.03
N ARG A 31 -8.01 8.01 10.06
CA ARG A 31 -8.90 7.87 11.20
C ARG A 31 -8.16 7.33 12.42
N HIS A 32 -7.43 6.24 12.26
CA HIS A 32 -6.61 5.66 13.35
C HIS A 32 -5.55 6.63 13.88
N ILE A 33 -4.96 7.47 13.01
CA ILE A 33 -4.03 8.53 13.44
C ILE A 33 -4.75 9.54 14.32
N THR A 34 -5.95 9.98 13.95
CA THR A 34 -6.73 10.94 14.76
C THR A 34 -7.05 10.37 16.14
N ASP A 35 -7.40 9.09 16.21
CA ASP A 35 -7.80 8.42 17.45
C ASP A 35 -6.60 8.01 18.34
N ALA A 36 -5.40 7.90 17.77
CA ALA A 36 -4.20 7.48 18.49
C ALA A 36 -3.55 8.62 19.30
N ASP A 37 -3.01 8.27 20.47
CA ASP A 37 -2.22 9.16 21.31
C ASP A 37 -1.09 9.83 20.49
N PRO A 38 -1.02 11.18 20.46
CA PRO A 38 0.03 11.95 19.79
C PRO A 38 1.47 11.50 20.05
N SER A 39 1.74 10.98 21.24
CA SER A 39 3.07 10.55 21.68
C SER A 39 3.36 9.07 21.43
N SER A 40 2.35 8.30 21.04
CA SER A 40 2.51 6.85 20.86
C SER A 40 3.35 6.52 19.64
N GLU A 41 4.21 5.50 19.77
CA GLU A 41 4.94 4.96 18.63
C GLU A 41 3.98 4.40 17.56
N THR A 42 2.81 3.90 17.97
CA THR A 42 1.76 3.49 17.04
C THR A 42 1.37 4.64 16.10
N ARG A 43 1.12 5.83 16.62
CA ARG A 43 0.77 6.98 15.79
C ARG A 43 1.90 7.33 14.82
N ASN A 44 3.16 7.28 15.27
CA ASN A 44 4.32 7.50 14.41
C ASN A 44 4.34 6.51 13.24
N GLN A 45 4.15 5.22 13.52
CA GLN A 45 4.13 4.18 12.49
C GLN A 45 2.94 4.34 11.52
N LEU A 46 1.75 4.69 12.02
CA LEU A 46 0.61 5.00 11.16
C LEU A 46 0.87 6.20 10.24
N VAL A 47 1.50 7.27 10.76
CA VAL A 47 1.86 8.45 9.97
C VAL A 47 2.89 8.11 8.89
N LYS A 48 3.94 7.35 9.24
CA LYS A 48 4.95 6.87 8.27
C LYS A 48 4.32 5.99 7.19
N THR A 49 3.50 5.02 7.59
CA THR A 49 2.76 4.16 6.66
C THR A 49 1.92 4.99 5.68
N ARG A 50 1.13 5.94 6.20
CA ARG A 50 0.30 6.81 5.37
C ARG A 50 1.14 7.67 4.42
N PHE A 51 2.28 8.18 4.88
CA PHE A 51 3.19 8.97 4.06
C PHE A 51 3.75 8.17 2.89
N GLU A 52 4.27 6.96 3.16
CA GLU A 52 4.82 6.09 2.12
C GLU A 52 3.74 5.62 1.13
N LEU A 53 2.51 5.32 1.58
CA LEU A 53 1.40 5.01 0.67
C LEU A 53 1.05 6.17 -0.26
N ARG A 54 1.09 7.42 0.22
CA ARG A 54 0.88 8.59 -0.64
C ARG A 54 1.98 8.74 -1.67
N ARG A 55 3.23 8.45 -1.30
CA ARG A 55 4.37 8.46 -2.25
C ARG A 55 4.24 7.36 -3.29
N PHE A 56 3.84 6.15 -2.86
CA PHE A 56 3.56 5.05 -3.77
C PHE A 56 2.47 5.43 -4.78
N ILE A 57 1.32 5.94 -4.31
CA ILE A 57 0.23 6.38 -5.17
C ILE A 57 0.71 7.44 -6.16
N ALA A 58 1.37 8.49 -5.67
CA ALA A 58 1.87 9.57 -6.53
C ALA A 58 2.93 9.07 -7.54
N CYS A 59 3.73 8.07 -7.18
CA CYS A 59 4.68 7.43 -8.08
C CYS A 59 3.93 6.66 -9.17
N VAL A 60 2.99 5.77 -8.81
CA VAL A 60 2.18 5.00 -9.77
C VAL A 60 1.41 5.93 -10.72
N GLU A 61 0.85 7.02 -10.22
CA GLU A 61 0.11 7.98 -11.03
C GLU A 61 0.98 8.74 -12.04
N LYS A 62 2.29 8.86 -11.80
CA LYS A 62 3.20 9.66 -12.64
C LYS A 62 4.17 8.82 -13.47
N ALA A 63 4.57 7.66 -12.98
CA ALA A 63 5.61 6.84 -13.58
C ALA A 63 5.18 6.31 -14.94
N ASP A 64 6.10 6.43 -15.89
CA ASP A 64 5.99 5.73 -17.16
C ASP A 64 6.22 4.23 -16.94
N GLU A 65 5.83 3.41 -17.92
CA GLU A 65 5.86 1.95 -17.81
C GLU A 65 7.26 1.38 -17.53
N GLU A 66 8.30 2.08 -18.01
CA GLU A 66 9.71 1.75 -17.80
C GLU A 66 10.17 2.01 -16.36
N GLU A 67 9.52 2.93 -15.65
CA GLU A 67 9.86 3.35 -14.28
C GLU A 67 9.05 2.61 -13.21
N ARG A 68 8.14 1.71 -13.61
CA ARG A 68 7.19 1.01 -12.71
C ARG A 68 7.87 0.32 -11.53
N GLY A 69 9.05 -0.26 -11.74
CA GLY A 69 9.82 -0.98 -10.72
C GLY A 69 10.29 -0.10 -9.57
N SER A 70 10.44 1.21 -9.81
CA SER A 70 10.91 2.16 -8.81
C SER A 70 9.87 2.47 -7.73
N CYS A 71 8.57 2.34 -8.04
CA CYS A 71 7.51 2.67 -7.10
C CYS A 71 7.39 1.64 -5.96
N GLY A 72 7.72 0.36 -6.21
CA GLY A 72 7.52 -0.74 -5.26
C GLY A 72 8.16 -0.51 -3.88
N ALA A 73 9.30 0.17 -3.83
CA ALA A 73 10.01 0.48 -2.58
C ALA A 73 9.15 1.27 -1.58
N PHE A 74 8.28 2.18 -2.05
CA PHE A 74 7.37 2.92 -1.16
C PHE A 74 6.30 2.01 -0.54
N LEU A 75 5.82 1.02 -1.30
CA LEU A 75 4.85 0.06 -0.79
C LEU A 75 5.49 -0.92 0.21
N ASP A 76 6.71 -1.36 -0.06
CA ASP A 76 7.48 -2.19 0.88
C ASP A 76 7.77 -1.43 2.18
N ALA A 77 8.15 -0.15 2.10
CA ALA A 77 8.34 0.70 3.28
C ALA A 77 7.03 0.87 4.08
N ALA A 78 5.89 1.08 3.41
CA ALA A 78 4.60 1.13 4.06
C ALA A 78 4.26 -0.18 4.79
N LEU A 79 4.49 -1.33 4.14
CA LEU A 79 4.30 -2.66 4.71
C LEU A 79 5.14 -2.89 5.96
N LEU A 80 6.41 -2.48 5.95
CA LEU A 80 7.29 -2.59 7.12
C LEU A 80 6.78 -1.76 8.31
N ASN A 81 6.36 -0.52 8.05
CA ASN A 81 5.85 0.36 9.11
C ASN A 81 4.56 -0.19 9.74
N VAL A 82 3.61 -0.69 8.93
CA VAL A 82 2.35 -1.25 9.47
C VAL A 82 2.57 -2.60 10.14
N ALA A 83 3.52 -3.41 9.67
CA ALA A 83 3.84 -4.69 10.32
C ALA A 83 4.41 -4.51 11.74
N ALA A 84 5.07 -3.38 12.02
CA ALA A 84 5.56 -3.03 13.35
C ALA A 84 4.43 -2.77 14.37
N ILE A 85 3.18 -2.64 13.92
CA ILE A 85 1.97 -2.45 14.73
C ILE A 85 0.89 -3.49 14.39
N SER A 86 1.33 -4.69 13.98
CA SER A 86 0.46 -5.81 13.57
C SER A 86 -0.21 -6.55 14.75
N ASP A 87 0.09 -6.16 15.98
CA ASP A 87 -0.61 -6.63 17.18
C ASP A 87 -2.08 -6.13 17.24
N ARG A 88 -2.46 -5.27 16.30
CA ARG A 88 -3.79 -4.66 16.17
C ARG A 88 -4.60 -5.32 15.06
N PRO A 89 -5.71 -6.02 15.38
CA PRO A 89 -6.53 -6.71 14.38
C PRO A 89 -7.05 -5.80 13.26
N GLU A 90 -7.27 -4.52 13.54
CA GLU A 90 -7.69 -3.54 12.52
C GLU A 90 -6.63 -3.30 11.44
N MET A 91 -5.36 -3.59 11.72
CA MET A 91 -4.24 -3.45 10.79
C MET A 91 -4.07 -4.67 9.88
N ASP A 92 -4.57 -5.84 10.26
CA ASP A 92 -4.50 -7.05 9.42
C ASP A 92 -5.15 -6.80 8.06
N TYR A 93 -6.32 -6.15 8.05
CA TYR A 93 -6.99 -5.78 6.80
C TYR A 93 -6.14 -4.85 5.93
N VAL A 94 -5.45 -3.88 6.54
CA VAL A 94 -4.58 -2.95 5.81
C VAL A 94 -3.40 -3.73 5.23
N ILE A 95 -2.75 -4.57 6.05
CA ILE A 95 -1.61 -5.41 5.65
C ILE A 95 -1.99 -6.30 4.48
N ASP A 96 -3.13 -6.98 4.53
CA ASP A 96 -3.60 -7.86 3.47
C ASP A 96 -3.84 -7.10 2.16
N ARG A 97 -4.41 -5.90 2.24
CA ARG A 97 -4.60 -5.03 1.07
C ARG A 97 -3.27 -4.57 0.47
N LEU A 98 -2.31 -4.18 1.30
CA LEU A 98 -0.99 -3.76 0.82
C LEU A 98 -0.22 -4.93 0.20
N ARG A 99 -0.27 -6.12 0.81
CA ARG A 99 0.32 -7.35 0.27
C ARG A 99 -0.31 -7.72 -1.07
N TYR A 100 -1.64 -7.67 -1.18
CA TYR A 100 -2.33 -7.94 -2.44
C TYR A 100 -1.83 -7.05 -3.58
N VAL A 101 -1.64 -5.74 -3.33
CA VAL A 101 -1.11 -4.82 -4.35
C VAL A 101 0.36 -5.13 -4.66
N ARG A 102 1.19 -5.34 -3.64
CA ARG A 102 2.61 -5.66 -3.78
C ARG A 102 2.81 -6.91 -4.62
N ASP A 103 2.09 -7.98 -4.29
CA ASP A 103 2.21 -9.27 -4.94
C ASP A 103 1.69 -9.23 -6.38
N ARG A 104 0.96 -8.17 -6.77
CA ARG A 104 0.53 -7.93 -8.16
C ARG A 104 1.57 -7.19 -9.01
N ILE A 105 2.44 -6.37 -8.43
CA ILE A 105 3.43 -5.55 -9.16
C ILE A 105 4.28 -6.39 -10.13
N PRO A 106 4.82 -7.58 -9.77
CA PRO A 106 5.63 -8.39 -10.69
C PRO A 106 4.88 -8.90 -11.92
N TYR A 107 3.54 -8.92 -11.89
CA TYR A 107 2.69 -9.39 -12.98
C TYR A 107 2.15 -8.24 -13.84
N VAL A 108 2.63 -7.02 -13.60
CA VAL A 108 2.29 -5.86 -14.42
C VAL A 108 3.25 -5.75 -15.59
N TYR A 109 2.72 -5.74 -16.81
CA TYR A 109 3.50 -5.57 -18.03
C TYR A 109 3.36 -4.15 -18.56
#